data_AF-A0A533RJI1-F1
#
_entry.id   AF-A0A533RJI1-F1
#
_cell.length_a   1.000
_cell.length_b   1.000
_cell.length_c   1.000
_cell.angle_alpha   90.00
_cell.angle_beta   90.00
_cell.angle_gamma   90.00
#
_symmetry.space_group_name_H-M   'P 1'
#
loop_
_entity.id
_entity.type
_entity.pdbx_description
1 polymer ?
#
loop_
_entity_poly.entity_id
_entity_poly.type
_entity_poly.pdbx_seq_one_letter_code
_entity_poly.pdbx_strand_id
1 'polypeptide(L)'
;VTAQGQTNMIVITVTASSPEKAALIANSLAEEYVSWSQQLKRRSLKEAADEVQRRLDVAQDQILALGKKIQASGKSDELAAELQLVTGTYTTLADKLEQLRINQQLESGAGVVVEPAVPESKAVSPKPVKNGVLGLAVGLVFGLGMAFLSEYLDNTIKSTDEAERVYGAPVLGTIPVDSIEKSDRRRLVITEAPGSATAEAYRVLRNSLDFINFQHDMKTIVITSAAPGEGKSTVAANLAAALANAGKKVVLMSVDFRRPTTQQFFRVNNMIGLSDVLLGTHSLKAALQRPGDSQLLVLTAGKMPPNPSELLGSVKMQEVVNSLEEWAEWVI
;
A
#
# COMPACT_ATOMS: atom_id res chain seq x y z
N VAL A 1 30.77 22.10 14.78
CA VAL A 1 31.42 23.18 15.57
C VAL A 1 30.89 24.50 15.06
N THR A 2 30.26 25.29 15.93
CA THR A 2 29.71 26.61 15.57
C THR A 2 30.25 27.66 16.55
N ALA A 3 30.66 28.81 16.03
CA ALA A 3 31.03 29.96 16.84
C ALA A 3 29.76 30.71 17.26
N GLN A 4 29.64 31.09 18.53
CA GLN A 4 28.50 31.86 19.01
C GLN A 4 28.80 33.37 19.08
N GLY A 5 28.27 34.14 18.13
CA GLY A 5 28.25 35.61 18.18
C GLY A 5 29.64 36.27 18.26
N GLN A 6 29.71 37.46 18.89
CA GLN A 6 30.96 38.20 19.14
C GLN A 6 31.79 37.65 20.33
N THR A 7 31.56 36.41 20.75
CA THR A 7 32.28 35.81 21.90
C THR A 7 33.37 34.85 21.42
N ASN A 8 34.46 34.74 22.19
CA ASN A 8 35.54 33.78 21.93
C ASN A 8 35.16 32.33 22.34
N MET A 9 33.91 31.92 22.12
CA MET A 9 33.37 30.61 22.50
C MET A 9 33.15 29.69 21.31
N ILE A 10 33.55 28.43 21.46
CA ILE A 10 33.40 27.37 20.46
C ILE A 10 32.46 26.32 21.03
N VAL A 11 31.36 26.03 20.31
CA VAL A 11 30.43 24.97 20.70
C VAL A 11 30.70 23.71 19.87
N ILE A 12 30.95 22.61 20.57
CA ILE A 12 31.14 21.28 19.99
C ILE A 12 29.87 20.46 20.22
N THR A 13 29.24 20.00 19.14
CA THR A 13 28.05 19.15 19.19
C THR A 13 28.36 17.82 18.52
N VAL A 14 28.09 16.72 19.21
CA VAL A 14 28.32 15.36 18.72
C VAL A 14 27.04 14.54 18.86
N THR A 15 26.70 13.80 17.82
CA THR A 15 25.57 12.86 17.82
C THR A 15 26.12 11.44 17.75
N ALA A 16 25.72 10.58 18.68
CA ALA A 16 26.11 9.17 18.70
C ALA A 16 24.92 8.29 19.13
N SER A 17 25.06 6.97 18.94
CA SER A 17 24.05 5.98 19.30
C SER A 17 23.91 5.74 20.80
N SER A 18 24.86 6.20 21.63
CA SER A 18 24.72 6.24 23.09
C SER A 18 25.14 7.60 23.63
N PRO A 19 24.49 8.09 24.71
CA PRO A 19 24.79 9.39 25.28
C PRO A 19 26.20 9.45 25.90
N GLU A 20 26.71 8.33 26.42
CA GLU A 20 28.07 8.24 26.96
C GLU A 20 29.11 8.41 25.84
N LYS A 21 28.87 7.80 24.68
CA LYS A 21 29.75 7.96 23.51
C LYS A 21 29.74 9.39 22.99
N ALA A 22 28.57 10.02 22.92
CA ALA A 22 28.46 11.41 22.48
C ALA A 22 29.24 12.36 23.40
N ALA A 23 29.06 12.21 24.72
CA ALA A 23 29.76 13.02 25.73
C ALA A 23 31.28 12.76 25.70
N LEU A 24 31.71 11.50 25.63
CA LEU A 24 33.12 11.14 25.54
C LEU A 24 33.79 11.78 24.33
N ILE A 25 33.19 11.64 23.14
CA ILE A 25 33.76 12.21 21.90
C ILE A 25 33.80 13.74 21.98
N ALA A 26 32.76 14.39 22.51
CA ALA A 26 32.72 15.84 22.64
C ALA A 26 33.80 16.37 23.59
N ASN A 27 33.96 15.73 24.76
CA ASN A 27 34.97 16.12 25.76
C ASN A 27 36.39 15.87 25.25
N SER A 28 36.67 14.68 24.70
CA SER A 28 37.99 14.38 24.12
C SER A 28 38.34 15.34 22.99
N LEU A 29 37.38 15.71 22.13
CA LEU A 29 37.64 16.68 21.08
C LEU A 29 37.91 18.09 21.63
N ALA A 30 37.23 18.49 22.70
CA ALA A 30 37.45 19.78 23.36
C ALA A 30 38.85 19.84 24.01
N GLU A 31 39.23 18.79 24.76
CA GLU A 31 40.54 18.68 25.41
C GLU A 31 41.68 18.69 24.40
N GLU A 32 41.57 17.90 23.33
CA GLU A 32 42.59 17.87 22.27
C GLU A 32 42.69 19.20 21.54
N TYR A 33 41.56 19.88 21.31
CA TYR A 33 41.56 21.21 20.70
C TYR A 33 42.30 22.24 21.58
N VAL A 34 42.04 22.23 22.90
CA VAL A 34 42.72 23.13 23.86
C VAL A 34 44.22 22.84 23.89
N SER A 35 44.61 21.57 23.99
CA SER A 35 46.01 21.14 23.97
C SER A 35 46.71 21.59 22.68
N TRP A 36 46.09 21.33 21.53
CA TRP A 36 46.61 21.75 20.23
C TRP A 36 46.74 23.27 20.10
N SER A 37 45.74 24.03 20.57
CA SER A 37 45.75 25.50 20.57
C SER A 37 46.88 26.06 21.45
N GLN A 38 47.07 25.48 22.64
CA GLN A 38 48.18 25.83 23.54
C GLN A 38 49.53 25.57 22.89
N GLN A 39 49.71 24.40 22.27
CA GLN A 39 50.96 24.04 21.58
C GLN A 39 51.26 24.97 20.41
N LEU A 40 50.26 25.30 19.59
CA LEU A 40 50.40 26.25 18.50
C LEU A 40 50.80 27.64 19.01
N LYS A 41 50.16 28.13 20.07
CA LYS A 41 50.48 29.44 20.63
C LYS A 41 51.90 29.47 21.18
N ARG A 42 52.31 28.42 21.92
CA ARG A 42 53.69 28.27 22.41
C ARG A 42 54.70 28.26 21.27
N ARG A 43 54.43 27.51 20.19
CA ARG A 43 55.31 27.48 19.01
C ARG A 43 55.43 28.87 18.37
N SER A 44 54.30 29.57 18.20
CA SER A 44 54.31 30.92 17.60
C SER A 44 55.06 31.94 18.44
N LEU A 45 54.98 31.87 19.78
CA LEU A 45 55.73 32.75 20.68
C LEU A 45 57.23 32.44 20.67
N LYS A 46 57.59 31.14 20.63
CA LYS A 46 58.97 30.71 20.50
C LYS A 46 59.60 31.21 19.19
N GLU A 47 58.92 31.02 18.06
CA GLU A 47 59.39 31.49 16.76
C GLU A 47 59.55 33.03 16.73
N ALA A 48 58.61 33.76 17.35
CA ALA A 48 58.72 35.21 17.49
C ALA A 48 59.91 35.63 18.38
N ALA A 49 60.16 34.92 19.48
CA ALA A 49 61.30 35.18 20.37
C ALA A 49 62.64 34.88 19.66
N ASP A 50 62.72 33.77 18.93
CA ASP A 50 63.91 33.40 18.15
C ASP A 50 64.20 34.44 17.05
N GLU A 51 63.16 35.00 16.41
CA GLU A 51 63.31 36.10 15.45
C GLU A 51 63.84 37.39 16.10
N VAL A 52 63.28 37.77 17.26
CA VAL A 52 63.77 38.95 17.99
C VAL A 52 65.21 38.76 18.46
N GLN A 53 65.56 37.56 18.94
CA GLN A 53 66.93 37.21 19.32
C GLN A 53 67.90 37.37 18.14
N ARG A 54 67.57 36.85 16.96
CA ARG A 54 68.42 37.01 15.76
C ARG A 54 68.68 38.47 15.42
N ARG A 55 67.66 39.34 15.52
CA ARG A 55 67.81 40.78 15.27
C ARG A 55 68.65 41.47 16.35
N LEU A 56 68.55 41.01 17.59
CA LEU A 56 69.33 41.50 18.71
C LEU A 56 70.81 41.15 18.54
N ASP A 57 71.12 39.94 18.10
CA ASP A 57 72.49 39.51 17.78
C ASP A 57 73.09 40.37 16.66
N VAL A 58 72.32 40.65 15.59
CA VAL A 58 72.76 41.54 14.50
C VAL A 58 73.00 42.97 14.99
N ALA A 59 72.10 43.52 15.83
CA ALA A 59 72.28 44.85 16.40
C ALA A 59 73.52 44.92 17.32
N GLN A 60 73.77 43.86 18.08
CA GLN A 60 74.95 43.73 18.92
C GLN A 60 76.24 43.71 18.10
N ASP A 61 76.28 42.95 17.01
CA ASP A 61 77.42 42.94 16.08
C ASP A 61 77.66 44.32 15.44
N GLN A 62 76.58 45.05 15.10
CA GLN A 62 76.67 46.43 14.60
C GLN A 62 77.25 47.38 15.64
N ILE A 63 76.83 47.29 16.91
CA ILE A 63 77.38 48.08 18.02
C ILE A 63 78.89 47.83 18.15
N LEU A 64 79.32 46.56 18.13
CA LEU A 64 80.74 46.19 18.21
C LEU A 64 81.55 46.69 17.01
N ALA A 65 81.00 46.59 15.80
CA ALA A 65 81.63 47.06 14.58
C ALA A 65 81.74 48.60 14.52
N LEU A 66 80.68 49.32 14.92
CA LEU A 66 80.68 50.78 15.04
C LEU A 66 81.67 51.24 16.10
N GLY A 67 81.72 50.58 17.26
CA GLY A 67 82.73 50.85 18.30
C GLY A 67 84.17 50.73 17.79
N LYS A 68 84.46 49.69 17.00
CA LYS A 68 85.77 49.52 16.33
C LYS A 68 86.05 50.61 15.29
N LYS A 69 85.05 51.00 14.47
CA LYS A 69 85.19 52.07 13.47
C LYS A 69 85.41 53.45 14.09
N ILE A 70 84.73 53.76 15.19
CA ILE A 70 84.91 55.00 15.97
C ILE A 70 86.34 55.10 16.49
N GLN A 71 86.90 53.99 17.01
CA GLN A 71 88.29 53.95 17.46
C GLN A 71 89.31 54.14 16.32
N ALA A 72 88.99 53.71 15.09
CA ALA A 72 89.91 53.76 13.95
C ALA A 72 89.86 55.08 13.13
N SER A 73 88.73 55.81 13.12
CA SER A 73 88.47 56.83 12.08
C SER A 73 88.52 58.30 12.56
N GLY A 74 88.54 58.57 13.87
CA GLY A 74 88.67 59.92 14.44
C GLY A 74 87.53 60.92 14.14
N LYS A 75 86.54 60.58 13.31
CA LYS A 75 85.31 61.34 13.09
C LYS A 75 84.24 60.89 14.09
N SER A 76 84.10 61.63 15.19
CA SER A 76 83.39 61.15 16.39
C SER A 76 81.88 61.41 16.40
N ASP A 77 81.39 62.51 15.81
CA ASP A 77 80.03 62.96 16.12
C ASP A 77 78.91 62.20 15.36
N GLU A 78 79.11 61.92 14.06
CA GLU A 78 78.11 61.22 13.24
C GLU A 78 78.00 59.72 13.62
N LEU A 79 79.15 59.07 13.85
CA LEU A 79 79.20 57.68 14.30
C LEU A 79 78.71 57.50 15.74
N ALA A 80 78.87 58.51 16.61
CA ALA A 80 78.32 58.47 17.97
C ALA A 80 76.78 58.55 17.97
N ALA A 81 76.19 59.37 17.09
CA ALA A 81 74.74 59.43 16.92
C ALA A 81 74.17 58.10 16.39
N GLU A 82 74.86 57.47 15.43
CA GLU A 82 74.49 56.15 14.91
C GLU A 82 74.60 55.05 15.99
N LEU A 83 75.67 55.06 16.79
CA LEU A 83 75.85 54.13 17.90
C LEU A 83 74.74 54.27 18.96
N GLN A 84 74.34 55.50 19.27
CA GLN A 84 73.26 55.77 20.22
C GLN A 84 71.91 55.25 19.69
N LEU A 85 71.66 55.41 18.38
CA LEU A 85 70.47 54.87 17.72
C LEU A 85 70.43 53.34 17.76
N VAL A 86 71.53 52.65 17.41
CA VAL A 86 71.60 51.18 17.44
C VAL A 86 71.56 50.64 18.88
N THR A 87 72.13 51.37 19.84
CA THR A 87 72.02 51.00 21.26
C THR A 87 70.58 51.13 21.76
N GLY A 88 69.85 52.17 21.33
CA GLY A 88 68.43 52.34 21.63
C GLY A 88 67.53 51.27 20.99
N THR A 89 67.86 50.82 19.77
CA THR A 89 67.13 49.69 19.16
C THR A 89 67.45 48.37 19.87
N TYR A 90 68.70 48.15 20.27
CA TYR A 90 69.11 46.98 21.05
C TYR A 90 68.35 46.88 22.38
N THR A 91 68.27 47.95 23.16
CA THR A 91 67.53 47.94 24.45
C THR A 91 66.05 47.67 24.23
N THR A 92 65.44 48.27 23.20
CA THR A 92 64.03 48.02 22.85
C THR A 92 63.79 46.56 22.45
N LEU A 93 64.70 45.96 21.67
CA LEU A 93 64.61 44.55 21.29
C LEU A 93 64.84 43.61 22.49
N ALA A 94 65.75 43.96 23.41
CA ALA A 94 66.00 43.20 24.63
C ALA A 94 64.77 43.19 25.53
N ASP A 95 64.14 44.35 25.74
CA ASP A 95 62.90 44.47 26.49
C ASP A 95 61.77 43.67 25.82
N LYS A 96 61.69 43.70 24.48
CA LYS A 96 60.69 42.95 23.74
C LYS A 96 60.89 41.43 23.86
N LEU A 97 62.13 40.97 23.85
CA LEU A 97 62.46 39.57 24.04
C LEU A 97 62.07 39.09 25.44
N GLU A 98 62.36 39.89 26.47
CA GLU A 98 62.00 39.56 27.85
C GLU A 98 60.48 39.50 28.02
N GLN A 99 59.73 40.45 27.43
CA GLN A 99 58.27 40.39 27.38
C GLN A 99 57.75 39.12 26.70
N LEU A 100 58.38 38.68 25.59
CA LEU A 100 57.99 37.45 24.90
C LEU A 100 58.26 36.20 25.75
N ARG A 101 59.38 36.16 26.48
CA ARG A 101 59.71 35.07 27.42
C ARG A 101 58.75 35.01 28.60
N ILE A 102 58.42 36.16 29.18
CA ILE A 102 57.42 36.27 30.25
C ILE A 102 56.05 35.78 29.75
N ASN A 103 55.64 36.21 28.56
CA ASN A 103 54.37 35.76 27.94
C ASN A 103 54.38 34.27 27.55
N GLN A 104 55.55 33.69 27.29
CA GLN A 104 55.69 32.25 27.07
C GLN A 104 55.51 31.45 28.36
N GLN A 105 55.93 31.99 29.52
CA GLN A 105 55.77 31.37 30.84
C GLN A 105 54.37 31.57 31.42
N LEU A 106 53.74 32.71 31.15
CA LEU A 106 52.37 33.01 31.52
C LEU A 106 51.43 32.32 30.52
N GLU A 107 51.18 31.02 30.72
CA GLU A 107 50.35 30.12 29.88
C GLU A 107 48.85 30.53 29.73
N SER A 108 48.55 31.79 29.43
CA SER A 108 47.23 32.38 29.72
C SER A 108 46.31 32.52 28.50
N GLY A 109 46.67 31.96 27.34
CA GLY A 109 46.13 32.42 26.05
C GLY A 109 45.40 31.41 25.17
N ALA A 110 45.33 30.14 25.54
CA ALA A 110 44.64 29.13 24.74
C ALA A 110 43.53 28.52 25.59
N GLY A 111 42.29 28.66 25.08
CA GLY A 111 41.05 28.61 25.85
C GLY A 111 40.87 27.42 26.77
N VAL A 112 39.87 27.51 27.65
CA VAL A 112 39.56 26.48 28.64
C VAL A 112 38.20 25.88 28.32
N VAL A 113 38.01 24.59 28.64
CA VAL A 113 36.70 23.96 28.58
C VAL A 113 35.82 24.58 29.68
N VAL A 114 34.82 25.36 29.26
CA VAL A 114 33.92 26.08 30.18
C VAL A 114 32.82 25.16 30.71
N GLU A 115 32.24 24.35 29.83
CA GLU A 115 31.16 23.41 30.16
C GLU A 115 31.44 22.05 29.48
N PRO A 116 31.74 20.99 30.25
CA PRO A 116 31.95 19.66 29.68
C PRO A 116 30.62 19.06 29.23
N ALA A 117 30.66 18.28 28.15
CA ALA A 117 29.51 17.52 27.68
C ALA A 117 29.14 16.44 28.70
N VAL A 118 27.88 16.41 29.10
CA VAL A 118 27.30 15.39 29.98
C VAL A 118 26.40 14.45 29.17
N PRO A 119 26.36 13.14 29.48
CA PRO A 119 25.44 12.21 28.82
C PRO A 119 23.98 12.64 29.01
N GLU A 120 23.26 12.89 27.91
CA GLU A 120 21.83 13.15 27.97
C GLU A 120 21.05 11.86 28.32
N SER A 121 20.13 11.95 29.27
CA SER A 121 19.29 10.82 29.70
C SER A 121 18.15 10.49 28.72
N LYS A 122 17.91 11.34 27.70
CA LYS A 122 16.79 11.19 26.75
C LYS A 122 17.32 11.14 25.33
N ALA A 123 16.85 10.17 24.55
CA ALA A 123 17.18 10.08 23.13
C ALA A 123 16.57 11.27 22.36
N VAL A 124 17.40 11.97 21.59
CA VAL A 124 16.98 13.09 20.74
C VAL A 124 16.24 12.58 19.48
N SER A 125 16.67 11.43 18.95
CA SER A 125 16.05 10.76 17.80
C SER A 125 16.35 9.24 17.82
N PRO A 126 15.51 8.40 17.17
CA PRO A 126 14.20 8.72 16.60
C PRO A 126 13.13 8.96 17.67
N LYS A 127 11.98 9.55 17.29
CA LYS A 127 10.80 9.76 18.15
C LYS A 127 9.72 8.72 17.81
N PRO A 128 9.83 7.46 18.30
CA PRO A 128 9.05 6.33 17.80
C PRO A 128 7.54 6.54 17.95
N VAL A 129 7.07 7.12 19.06
CA VAL A 129 5.64 7.39 19.27
C VAL A 129 5.11 8.39 18.24
N LYS A 130 5.81 9.51 18.01
CA LYS A 130 5.41 10.52 17.01
C LYS A 130 5.39 9.92 15.61
N ASN A 131 6.42 9.16 15.25
CA ASN A 131 6.51 8.51 13.95
C ASN A 131 5.42 7.44 13.77
N GLY A 132 5.11 6.69 14.83
CA GLY A 132 4.04 5.70 14.84
C GLY A 132 2.66 6.32 14.66
N VAL A 133 2.36 7.42 15.38
CA VAL A 133 1.09 8.15 15.23
C VAL A 133 0.95 8.72 13.81
N LEU A 134 2.02 9.31 13.27
CA LEU A 134 2.00 9.82 11.89
C LEU A 134 1.81 8.68 10.88
N GLY A 135 2.50 7.56 11.06
CA GLY A 135 2.36 6.37 10.22
C GLY A 135 0.95 5.79 10.26
N LEU A 136 0.32 5.73 11.43
CA LEU A 136 -1.06 5.28 11.59
C LEU A 136 -2.05 6.24 10.91
N ALA A 137 -1.86 7.55 11.05
CA ALA A 137 -2.72 8.55 10.40
C ALA A 137 -2.65 8.43 8.86
N VAL A 138 -1.44 8.33 8.30
CA VAL A 138 -1.23 8.13 6.86
C VAL A 138 -1.79 6.78 6.40
N GLY A 139 -1.56 5.72 7.18
CA GLY A 139 -2.07 4.38 6.89
C GLY A 139 -3.59 4.31 6.88
N LEU A 140 -4.28 4.99 7.80
CA LEU A 140 -5.74 5.09 7.82
C LEU A 140 -6.25 5.82 6.59
N VAL A 141 -5.71 6.99 6.27
CA VAL A 141 -6.12 7.76 5.08
C VAL A 141 -5.92 6.92 3.81
N PHE A 142 -4.79 6.24 3.69
CA PHE A 142 -4.51 5.38 2.54
C PHE A 142 -5.43 4.15 2.50
N GLY A 143 -5.69 3.51 3.64
CA GLY A 143 -6.59 2.36 3.73
C GLY A 143 -8.04 2.71 3.39
N LEU A 144 -8.54 3.84 3.91
CA LEU A 144 -9.85 4.39 3.54
C LEU A 144 -9.89 4.73 2.04
N GLY A 145 -8.86 5.39 1.52
CA GLY A 145 -8.74 5.70 0.09
C GLY A 145 -8.77 4.44 -0.78
N MET A 146 -8.05 3.38 -0.40
CA MET A 146 -8.08 2.10 -1.09
C MET A 146 -9.45 1.41 -0.99
N ALA A 147 -10.15 1.49 0.14
CA ALA A 147 -11.48 0.92 0.27
C ALA A 147 -12.48 1.59 -0.70
N PHE A 148 -12.47 2.93 -0.77
CA PHE A 148 -13.30 3.67 -1.72
C PHE A 148 -12.90 3.41 -3.17
N LEU A 149 -11.61 3.30 -3.46
CA LEU A 149 -11.14 2.97 -4.81
C LEU A 149 -11.58 1.56 -5.23
N SER A 150 -11.50 0.60 -4.31
CA SER A 150 -11.99 -0.77 -4.56
C SER A 150 -13.50 -0.78 -4.82
N GLU A 151 -14.28 0.01 -4.09
CA GLU A 151 -15.72 0.17 -4.31
C GLU A 151 -16.01 0.86 -5.65
N TYR A 152 -15.22 1.86 -6.03
CA TYR A 152 -15.38 2.59 -7.30
C TYR A 152 -15.02 1.73 -8.52
N LEU A 153 -14.05 0.82 -8.38
CA LEU A 153 -13.66 -0.11 -9.44
C LEU A 153 -14.55 -1.36 -9.49
N ASP A 154 -15.48 -1.50 -8.54
CA ASP A 154 -16.42 -2.62 -8.49
C ASP A 154 -17.63 -2.33 -9.38
N ASN A 155 -17.70 -3.02 -10.52
CA ASN A 155 -18.81 -2.91 -11.49
C ASN A 155 -19.92 -3.96 -11.23
N THR A 156 -20.02 -4.50 -10.01
CA THR A 156 -21.08 -5.43 -9.65
C THR A 156 -22.39 -4.71 -9.32
N ILE A 157 -23.51 -5.34 -9.66
CA ILE A 157 -24.84 -4.84 -9.32
C ILE A 157 -25.15 -5.21 -7.87
N LYS A 158 -25.36 -4.20 -7.01
CA LYS A 158 -25.52 -4.40 -5.56
C LYS A 158 -26.95 -4.20 -5.07
N SER A 159 -27.82 -3.64 -5.90
CA SER A 159 -29.21 -3.38 -5.56
C SER A 159 -30.17 -3.72 -6.70
N THR A 160 -31.42 -4.01 -6.34
CA THR A 160 -32.50 -4.21 -7.30
C THR A 160 -32.75 -2.96 -8.13
N ASP A 161 -32.74 -1.78 -7.50
CA ASP A 161 -32.96 -0.49 -8.18
C ASP A 161 -31.88 -0.21 -9.24
N GLU A 162 -30.62 -0.58 -8.94
CA GLU A 162 -29.52 -0.50 -9.89
C GLU A 162 -29.72 -1.47 -11.07
N ALA A 163 -30.14 -2.72 -10.79
CA ALA A 163 -30.44 -3.70 -11.83
C ALA A 163 -31.54 -3.19 -12.78
N GLU A 164 -32.64 -2.64 -12.24
CA GLU A 164 -33.74 -2.09 -13.03
C GLU A 164 -33.30 -0.90 -13.88
N ARG A 165 -32.49 0.00 -13.33
CA ARG A 165 -31.95 1.16 -14.06
C ARG A 165 -31.02 0.76 -15.19
N VAL A 166 -30.13 -0.21 -14.94
CA VAL A 166 -29.12 -0.65 -15.92
C VAL A 166 -29.77 -1.45 -17.05
N TYR A 167 -30.70 -2.36 -16.74
CA TYR A 167 -31.29 -3.24 -17.73
C TYR A 167 -32.61 -2.73 -18.33
N GLY A 168 -33.24 -1.70 -17.74
CA GLY A 168 -34.50 -1.15 -18.21
C GLY A 168 -35.68 -2.12 -18.08
N ALA A 169 -35.59 -3.09 -17.18
CA ALA A 169 -36.59 -4.14 -16.95
C ALA A 169 -36.83 -4.34 -15.44
N PRO A 170 -38.06 -4.67 -15.02
CA PRO A 170 -38.38 -4.86 -13.61
C PRO A 170 -37.72 -6.12 -13.05
N VAL A 171 -37.32 -6.06 -11.79
CA VAL A 171 -36.84 -7.24 -11.06
C VAL A 171 -38.03 -8.10 -10.64
N LEU A 172 -38.10 -9.34 -11.13
CA LEU A 172 -39.20 -10.26 -10.84
C LEU A 172 -39.13 -10.91 -9.45
N GLY A 173 -37.93 -10.96 -8.86
CA GLY A 173 -37.69 -11.50 -7.54
C GLY A 173 -36.21 -11.54 -7.17
N THR A 174 -35.94 -11.59 -5.87
CA THR A 174 -34.59 -11.72 -5.30
C THR A 174 -34.48 -13.04 -4.56
N ILE A 175 -33.63 -13.94 -5.05
CA ILE A 175 -33.40 -15.24 -4.41
C ILE A 175 -32.18 -15.13 -3.49
N PRO A 176 -32.33 -15.29 -2.16
CA PRO A 176 -31.20 -15.27 -1.26
C PRO A 176 -30.29 -16.48 -1.51
N VAL A 177 -28.98 -16.25 -1.43
CA VAL A 177 -28.01 -17.33 -1.48
C VAL A 177 -27.97 -17.99 -0.10
N ASP A 178 -28.63 -19.13 0.04
CA ASP A 178 -28.52 -19.92 1.27
C ASP A 178 -27.06 -20.34 1.49
N SER A 179 -26.57 -20.21 2.71
CA SER A 179 -25.27 -20.72 3.16
C SER A 179 -25.29 -22.24 3.33
N ILE A 180 -25.73 -22.97 2.30
CA ILE A 180 -25.81 -24.43 2.32
C ILE A 180 -24.42 -25.02 2.12
N GLU A 181 -24.09 -26.03 2.91
CA GLU A 181 -22.90 -26.86 2.74
C GLU A 181 -22.71 -27.27 1.28
N LYS A 182 -21.46 -27.21 0.79
CA LYS A 182 -21.08 -27.48 -0.61
C LYS A 182 -21.54 -28.86 -1.14
N SER A 183 -21.96 -29.76 -0.26
CA SER A 183 -22.33 -31.15 -0.57
C SER A 183 -23.62 -31.28 -1.38
N ASP A 184 -24.51 -30.28 -1.41
CA ASP A 184 -25.80 -30.45 -2.09
C ASP A 184 -26.35 -29.19 -2.77
N ARG A 185 -25.55 -28.64 -3.70
CA ARG A 185 -25.89 -27.45 -4.50
C ARG A 185 -27.03 -27.64 -5.52
N ARG A 186 -27.59 -28.84 -5.65
CA ARG A 186 -28.55 -29.21 -6.70
C ARG A 186 -29.84 -29.78 -6.12
N ARG A 187 -30.34 -29.09 -5.09
CA ARG A 187 -31.58 -29.38 -4.37
C ARG A 187 -32.77 -28.58 -4.90
N LEU A 188 -33.96 -29.14 -4.71
CA LEU A 188 -35.21 -28.43 -4.88
C LEU A 188 -35.64 -27.87 -3.53
N VAL A 189 -35.21 -26.64 -3.23
CA VAL A 189 -35.47 -25.95 -1.96
C VAL A 189 -36.98 -25.85 -1.70
N ILE A 190 -37.79 -25.66 -2.74
CA ILE A 190 -39.25 -25.60 -2.62
C ILE A 190 -39.87 -26.89 -2.05
N THR A 191 -39.23 -28.04 -2.25
CA THR A 191 -39.69 -29.36 -1.83
C THR A 191 -38.98 -29.81 -0.55
N GLU A 192 -37.68 -29.59 -0.46
CA GLU A 192 -36.84 -30.08 0.64
C GLU A 192 -36.88 -29.16 1.88
N ALA A 193 -37.06 -27.86 1.68
CA ALA A 193 -37.13 -26.86 2.75
C ALA A 193 -38.27 -25.84 2.47
N PRO A 194 -39.54 -26.27 2.37
CA PRO A 194 -40.65 -25.43 1.94
C PRO A 194 -40.92 -24.20 2.83
N GLY A 195 -40.47 -24.22 4.09
CA GLY A 195 -40.59 -23.10 5.03
C GLY A 195 -39.41 -22.12 5.03
N SER A 196 -38.41 -22.30 4.16
CA SER A 196 -37.24 -21.42 4.11
C SER A 196 -37.54 -20.08 3.42
N ALA A 197 -36.72 -19.07 3.71
CA ALA A 197 -36.79 -17.76 3.03
C ALA A 197 -36.58 -17.90 1.50
N THR A 198 -35.69 -18.80 1.09
CA THR A 198 -35.44 -19.10 -0.32
C THR A 198 -36.65 -19.75 -1.01
N ALA A 199 -37.34 -20.68 -0.33
CA ALA A 199 -38.58 -21.26 -0.84
C ALA A 199 -39.66 -20.17 -1.01
N GLU A 200 -39.78 -19.25 -0.05
CA GLU A 200 -40.71 -18.13 -0.16
C GLU A 200 -40.34 -17.16 -1.31
N ALA A 201 -39.05 -16.89 -1.52
CA ALA A 201 -38.58 -16.09 -2.64
C ALA A 201 -38.99 -16.69 -4.01
N TYR A 202 -38.98 -18.01 -4.15
CA TYR A 202 -39.49 -18.68 -5.35
C TYR A 202 -41.02 -18.59 -5.50
N ARG A 203 -41.78 -18.58 -4.39
CA ARG A 203 -43.23 -18.33 -4.45
C ARG A 203 -43.54 -16.89 -4.87
N VAL A 204 -42.76 -15.92 -4.37
CA VAL A 204 -42.85 -14.52 -4.82
C VAL A 204 -42.54 -14.42 -6.31
N LEU A 205 -41.44 -15.02 -6.78
CA LEU A 205 -41.08 -15.04 -8.21
C LEU A 205 -42.20 -15.63 -9.07
N ARG A 206 -42.80 -16.74 -8.64
CA ARG A 206 -43.97 -17.35 -9.31
C ARG A 206 -45.13 -16.37 -9.41
N ASN A 207 -45.49 -15.73 -8.29
CA ASN A 207 -46.61 -14.77 -8.27
C ASN A 207 -46.34 -13.56 -9.16
N SER A 208 -45.09 -13.07 -9.23
CA SER A 208 -44.69 -12.01 -10.16
C SER A 208 -44.89 -12.42 -11.62
N LEU A 209 -44.55 -13.67 -11.97
CA LEU A 209 -44.79 -14.21 -13.30
C LEU A 209 -46.29 -14.33 -13.61
N ASP A 210 -47.09 -14.85 -12.68
CA ASP A 210 -48.55 -14.91 -12.85
C ASP A 210 -49.16 -13.51 -13.04
N PHE A 211 -48.66 -12.49 -12.32
CA PHE A 211 -49.12 -11.11 -12.45
C PHE A 211 -48.81 -10.52 -13.84
N ILE A 212 -47.58 -10.71 -14.33
CA ILE A 212 -47.21 -10.27 -15.69
C ILE A 212 -48.03 -11.03 -16.72
N ASN A 213 -48.20 -12.33 -16.53
CA ASN A 213 -48.87 -13.17 -17.50
C ASN A 213 -50.39 -12.93 -17.59
N PHE A 214 -50.99 -12.25 -16.60
CA PHE A 214 -52.42 -11.95 -16.55
C PHE A 214 -52.96 -11.28 -17.83
N GLN A 215 -52.12 -10.55 -18.57
CA GLN A 215 -52.52 -9.86 -19.82
C GLN A 215 -51.82 -10.37 -21.08
N HIS A 216 -50.87 -11.31 -20.98
CA HIS A 216 -49.98 -11.66 -22.07
C HIS A 216 -50.18 -13.08 -22.64
N ASP A 217 -50.89 -13.96 -21.93
CA ASP A 217 -51.12 -15.38 -22.31
C ASP A 217 -49.83 -16.10 -22.74
N MET A 218 -48.71 -15.77 -22.09
CA MET A 218 -47.42 -16.40 -22.27
C MET A 218 -47.49 -17.83 -21.72
N LYS A 219 -47.06 -18.78 -22.54
CA LYS A 219 -46.89 -20.18 -22.14
C LYS A 219 -45.44 -20.59 -22.02
N THR A 220 -44.53 -19.92 -22.74
CA THR A 220 -43.13 -20.30 -22.82
C THR A 220 -42.23 -19.19 -22.31
N ILE A 221 -41.31 -19.54 -21.40
CA ILE A 221 -40.29 -18.63 -20.87
C ILE A 221 -38.91 -19.28 -21.00
N VAL A 222 -37.88 -18.45 -21.18
CA VAL A 222 -36.48 -18.90 -21.22
C VAL A 222 -35.75 -18.28 -20.05
N ILE A 223 -35.06 -19.12 -19.26
CA ILE A 223 -34.20 -18.65 -18.18
C ILE A 223 -32.75 -18.71 -18.63
N THR A 224 -32.12 -17.54 -18.71
CA THR A 224 -30.73 -17.38 -19.14
C THR A 224 -29.97 -16.47 -18.18
N SER A 225 -28.65 -16.36 -18.38
CA SER A 225 -27.76 -15.59 -17.52
C SER A 225 -26.60 -15.03 -18.35
N ALA A 226 -25.99 -13.94 -17.88
CA ALA A 226 -24.89 -13.26 -18.58
C ALA A 226 -23.58 -14.09 -18.50
N ALA A 227 -23.39 -14.80 -17.39
CA ALA A 227 -22.19 -15.60 -17.13
C ALA A 227 -22.53 -17.02 -16.63
N PRO A 228 -21.62 -18.00 -16.83
CA PRO A 228 -21.75 -19.31 -16.23
C PRO A 228 -21.71 -19.23 -14.68
N GLY A 229 -22.63 -19.94 -14.01
CA GLY A 229 -22.63 -20.07 -12.55
C GLY A 229 -23.59 -19.13 -11.81
N GLU A 230 -24.31 -18.26 -12.51
CA GLU A 230 -25.30 -17.32 -11.94
C GLU A 230 -26.61 -17.97 -11.48
N GLY A 231 -26.68 -19.31 -11.44
CA GLY A 231 -27.83 -20.02 -10.87
C GLY A 231 -29.02 -20.27 -11.82
N LYS A 232 -28.89 -20.03 -13.13
CA LYS A 232 -29.97 -20.25 -14.13
C LYS A 232 -30.72 -21.59 -13.98
N SER A 233 -30.01 -22.71 -13.87
CA SER A 233 -30.62 -24.03 -13.73
C SER A 233 -31.31 -24.21 -12.38
N THR A 234 -30.77 -23.61 -11.31
CA THR A 234 -31.36 -23.65 -9.97
C THR A 234 -32.66 -22.86 -9.94
N VAL A 235 -32.67 -21.67 -10.55
CA VAL A 235 -33.88 -20.85 -10.69
C VAL A 235 -34.93 -21.57 -11.53
N ALA A 236 -34.56 -22.12 -12.68
CA ALA A 236 -35.48 -22.85 -13.55
C ALA A 236 -36.10 -24.07 -12.86
N ALA A 237 -35.30 -24.90 -12.19
CA ALA A 237 -35.78 -26.08 -11.51
C ALA A 237 -36.72 -25.74 -10.34
N ASN A 238 -36.34 -24.78 -9.48
CA ASN A 238 -37.18 -24.41 -8.33
C ASN A 238 -38.45 -23.66 -8.75
N LEU A 239 -38.38 -22.81 -9.79
CA LEU A 239 -39.57 -22.15 -10.32
C LEU A 239 -40.54 -23.15 -10.95
N ALA A 240 -40.04 -24.11 -11.75
CA ALA A 240 -40.87 -25.15 -12.34
C ALA A 240 -41.58 -25.99 -11.26
N ALA A 241 -40.85 -26.35 -10.20
CA ALA A 241 -41.42 -27.04 -9.06
C ALA A 241 -42.42 -26.17 -8.27
N ALA A 242 -42.18 -24.86 -8.12
CA ALA A 242 -43.09 -23.93 -7.45
C ALA A 242 -44.41 -23.74 -8.23
N LEU A 243 -44.35 -23.69 -9.57
CA LEU A 243 -45.52 -23.67 -10.45
C LEU A 243 -46.30 -24.99 -10.38
N ALA A 244 -45.60 -26.13 -10.46
CA ALA A 244 -46.22 -27.44 -10.39
C ALA A 244 -46.88 -27.70 -9.02
N ASN A 245 -46.26 -27.26 -7.92
CA ASN A 245 -46.84 -27.33 -6.57
C ASN A 245 -48.10 -26.45 -6.42
N ALA A 246 -48.25 -25.42 -7.27
CA ALA A 246 -49.48 -24.62 -7.37
C ALA A 246 -50.58 -25.30 -8.20
N GLY A 247 -50.35 -26.54 -8.67
CA GLY A 247 -51.28 -27.31 -9.49
C GLY A 247 -51.20 -27.02 -10.99
N LYS A 248 -50.25 -26.18 -11.44
CA LYS A 248 -50.06 -25.88 -12.86
C LYS A 248 -49.45 -27.06 -13.59
N LYS A 249 -49.87 -27.28 -14.85
CA LYS A 249 -49.18 -28.21 -15.75
C LYS A 249 -47.92 -27.56 -16.28
N VAL A 250 -46.76 -28.09 -15.92
CA VAL A 250 -45.46 -27.49 -16.24
C VAL A 250 -44.60 -28.48 -17.02
N VAL A 251 -43.90 -28.01 -18.04
CA VAL A 251 -42.78 -28.73 -18.66
C VAL A 251 -41.52 -27.92 -18.45
N LEU A 252 -40.50 -28.54 -17.85
CA LEU A 252 -39.15 -27.98 -17.77
C LEU A 252 -38.26 -28.64 -18.82
N MET A 253 -37.74 -27.86 -19.75
CA MET A 253 -36.91 -28.29 -20.86
C MET A 253 -35.47 -27.78 -20.72
N SER A 254 -34.51 -28.70 -20.67
CA SER A 254 -33.09 -28.36 -20.58
C SER A 254 -32.49 -28.14 -21.98
N VAL A 255 -32.30 -26.87 -22.36
CA VAL A 255 -31.62 -26.48 -23.61
C VAL A 255 -30.09 -26.31 -23.49
N ASP A 256 -29.49 -26.61 -22.33
CA ASP A 256 -28.03 -26.60 -22.13
C ASP A 256 -27.43 -27.99 -22.42
N PHE A 257 -26.99 -28.21 -23.66
CA PHE A 257 -26.29 -29.44 -24.07
C PHE A 257 -24.85 -29.53 -23.57
N ARG A 258 -24.24 -28.41 -23.18
CA ARG A 258 -22.81 -28.36 -22.82
C ARG A 258 -22.59 -28.79 -21.38
N ARG A 259 -23.45 -28.33 -20.47
CA ARG A 259 -23.38 -28.65 -19.04
C ARG A 259 -24.78 -28.96 -18.47
N PRO A 260 -25.44 -30.03 -18.95
CA PRO A 260 -26.79 -30.38 -18.51
C PRO A 260 -26.79 -30.72 -17.01
N THR A 261 -27.65 -30.03 -16.26
CA THR A 261 -27.75 -30.15 -14.80
C THR A 261 -29.16 -30.46 -14.30
N THR A 262 -30.19 -30.25 -15.12
CA THR A 262 -31.60 -30.41 -14.76
C THR A 262 -31.93 -31.79 -14.19
N GLN A 263 -31.35 -32.84 -14.75
CA GLN A 263 -31.57 -34.23 -14.34
C GLN A 263 -31.23 -34.49 -12.86
N GLN A 264 -30.32 -33.69 -12.30
CA GLN A 264 -29.83 -33.87 -10.94
C GLN A 264 -30.80 -33.30 -9.90
N PHE A 265 -31.49 -32.21 -10.23
CA PHE A 265 -32.52 -31.61 -9.36
C PHE A 265 -33.72 -32.54 -9.18
N PHE A 266 -34.12 -33.23 -10.25
CA PHE A 266 -35.33 -34.07 -10.27
C PHE A 266 -35.04 -35.57 -10.15
N ARG A 267 -33.76 -35.96 -10.02
CA ARG A 267 -33.29 -37.36 -9.94
C ARG A 267 -33.81 -38.22 -11.10
N VAL A 268 -33.87 -37.64 -12.30
CA VAL A 268 -34.28 -38.31 -13.55
C VAL A 268 -33.05 -38.73 -14.37
N ASN A 269 -33.23 -39.60 -15.37
CA ASN A 269 -32.13 -39.99 -16.24
C ASN A 269 -31.91 -38.95 -17.36
N ASN A 270 -30.70 -38.86 -17.91
CA ASN A 270 -30.38 -38.02 -19.08
C ASN A 270 -29.96 -38.89 -20.28
N MET A 271 -30.51 -40.10 -20.38
CA MET A 271 -30.14 -41.06 -21.44
C MET A 271 -30.86 -40.76 -22.75
N ILE A 272 -32.12 -40.34 -22.66
CA ILE A 272 -32.97 -39.90 -23.77
C ILE A 272 -33.46 -38.50 -23.40
N GLY A 273 -33.25 -37.52 -24.28
CA GLY A 273 -33.64 -36.14 -24.03
C GLY A 273 -33.92 -35.35 -25.29
N LEU A 274 -33.86 -34.02 -25.18
CA LEU A 274 -34.14 -33.08 -26.26
C LEU A 274 -33.30 -33.38 -27.50
N SER A 275 -32.01 -33.70 -27.34
CA SER A 275 -31.13 -34.07 -28.46
C SER A 275 -31.69 -35.22 -29.29
N ASP A 276 -32.24 -36.25 -28.64
CA ASP A 276 -32.75 -37.45 -29.28
C ASP A 276 -34.06 -37.17 -30.03
N VAL A 277 -34.89 -36.30 -29.48
CA VAL A 277 -36.13 -35.84 -30.11
C VAL A 277 -35.82 -34.98 -31.35
N LEU A 278 -34.85 -34.07 -31.26
CA LEU A 278 -34.45 -33.21 -32.37
C LEU A 278 -33.77 -33.98 -33.50
N LEU A 279 -33.04 -35.06 -33.17
CA LEU A 279 -32.46 -35.98 -34.15
C LEU A 279 -33.47 -37.01 -34.69
N GLY A 280 -34.69 -37.03 -34.17
CA GLY A 280 -35.74 -37.97 -34.60
C GLY A 280 -35.52 -39.42 -34.18
N THR A 281 -34.61 -39.69 -33.24
CA THR A 281 -34.32 -41.05 -32.76
C THR A 281 -35.38 -41.53 -31.76
N HIS A 282 -36.03 -40.60 -31.06
CA HIS A 282 -37.09 -40.87 -30.09
C HIS A 282 -38.25 -39.88 -30.24
N SER A 283 -39.45 -40.29 -29.83
CA SER A 283 -40.60 -39.39 -29.79
C SER A 283 -40.54 -38.46 -28.57
N LEU A 284 -41.14 -37.27 -28.67
CA LEU A 284 -41.23 -36.31 -27.57
C LEU A 284 -41.82 -36.94 -26.30
N LYS A 285 -42.89 -37.72 -26.46
CA LYS A 285 -43.56 -38.42 -25.35
C LYS A 285 -42.63 -39.43 -24.65
N ALA A 286 -41.75 -40.11 -25.38
CA ALA A 286 -40.80 -41.06 -24.81
C ALA A 286 -39.65 -40.37 -24.05
N ALA A 287 -39.31 -39.14 -24.42
CA ALA A 287 -38.24 -38.38 -23.78
C ALA A 287 -38.70 -37.61 -22.52
N LEU A 288 -40.00 -37.34 -22.39
CA LEU A 288 -40.56 -36.67 -21.21
C LEU A 288 -40.60 -37.60 -20.00
N GLN A 289 -40.08 -37.12 -18.88
CA GLN A 289 -40.05 -37.85 -17.61
C GLN A 289 -40.86 -37.10 -16.56
N ARG A 290 -41.64 -37.83 -15.74
CA ARG A 290 -42.41 -37.25 -14.64
C ARG A 290 -41.71 -37.55 -13.31
N PRO A 291 -41.06 -36.56 -12.65
CA PRO A 291 -40.48 -36.76 -11.33
C PRO A 291 -41.58 -36.75 -10.24
N GLY A 292 -41.68 -37.85 -9.51
CA GLY A 292 -42.67 -38.04 -8.44
C GLY A 292 -44.13 -37.93 -8.94
N ASP A 293 -45.03 -37.52 -8.04
CA ASP A 293 -46.48 -37.41 -8.30
C ASP A 293 -46.92 -35.97 -8.64
N SER A 294 -46.04 -35.19 -9.27
CA SER A 294 -46.31 -33.78 -9.59
C SER A 294 -46.88 -33.57 -11.02
N GLN A 295 -47.50 -32.40 -11.25
CA GLN A 295 -47.91 -31.94 -12.59
C GLN A 295 -46.72 -31.43 -13.44
N LEU A 296 -45.48 -31.74 -13.04
CA LEU A 296 -44.26 -31.38 -13.74
C LEU A 296 -43.80 -32.51 -14.66
N LEU A 297 -43.46 -32.16 -15.89
CA LEU A 297 -42.70 -33.00 -16.81
C LEU A 297 -41.32 -32.38 -17.03
N VAL A 298 -40.30 -33.23 -17.16
CA VAL A 298 -38.92 -32.82 -17.39
C VAL A 298 -38.45 -33.43 -18.70
N LEU A 299 -38.01 -32.56 -19.62
CA LEU A 299 -37.29 -32.92 -20.82
C LEU A 299 -35.82 -32.58 -20.62
N THR A 300 -34.99 -33.58 -20.33
CA THR A 300 -33.55 -33.38 -20.13
C THR A 300 -32.86 -33.09 -21.46
N ALA A 301 -31.61 -32.60 -21.44
CA ALA A 301 -30.90 -32.26 -22.68
C ALA A 301 -30.62 -33.50 -23.55
N GLY A 302 -30.38 -34.66 -22.92
CA GLY A 302 -29.89 -35.85 -23.59
C GLY A 302 -28.38 -35.82 -23.77
N LYS A 303 -27.87 -36.61 -24.71
CA LYS A 303 -26.43 -36.65 -25.04
C LYS A 303 -26.05 -35.42 -25.85
N MET A 304 -24.79 -34.99 -25.75
CA MET A 304 -24.31 -33.85 -26.53
C MET A 304 -24.40 -34.17 -28.04
N PRO A 305 -25.21 -33.41 -28.82
CA PRO A 305 -25.31 -33.62 -30.26
C PRO A 305 -24.10 -33.01 -30.98
N PRO A 306 -23.81 -33.41 -32.24
CA PRO A 306 -22.67 -32.88 -32.99
C PRO A 306 -22.77 -31.37 -33.25
N ASN A 307 -23.96 -30.87 -33.59
CA ASN A 307 -24.22 -29.45 -33.90
C ASN A 307 -25.35 -28.87 -33.02
N PRO A 308 -25.09 -28.54 -31.74
CA PRO A 308 -26.13 -28.11 -30.80
C PRO A 308 -26.89 -26.85 -31.23
N SER A 309 -26.17 -25.84 -31.72
CA SER A 309 -26.78 -24.55 -32.09
C SER A 309 -27.70 -24.66 -33.30
N GLU A 310 -27.33 -25.47 -34.30
CA GLU A 310 -28.15 -25.71 -35.49
C GLU A 310 -29.45 -26.45 -35.14
N LEU A 311 -29.37 -27.42 -34.21
CA LEU A 311 -30.55 -28.15 -33.74
C LEU A 311 -31.53 -27.24 -33.00
N LEU A 312 -31.04 -26.32 -32.15
CA LEU A 312 -31.91 -25.36 -31.45
C LEU A 312 -32.58 -24.36 -32.40
N GLY A 313 -31.92 -24.00 -33.50
CA GLY A 313 -32.49 -23.13 -34.54
C GLY A 313 -33.34 -23.86 -35.58
N SER A 314 -33.57 -25.17 -35.42
CA SER A 314 -34.27 -25.98 -36.42
C SER A 314 -35.79 -25.84 -36.34
N VAL A 315 -36.48 -26.12 -37.45
CA VAL A 315 -37.95 -26.27 -37.49
C VAL A 315 -38.44 -27.31 -36.48
N LYS A 316 -37.63 -28.36 -36.25
CA LYS A 316 -37.98 -29.41 -35.29
C LYS A 316 -38.06 -28.90 -33.85
N MET A 317 -37.22 -27.94 -33.47
CA MET A 317 -37.29 -27.30 -32.16
C MET A 317 -38.61 -26.53 -31.99
N GLN A 318 -39.03 -25.79 -33.03
CA GLN A 318 -40.31 -25.09 -33.01
C GLN A 318 -41.48 -26.06 -32.86
N GLU A 319 -41.48 -27.18 -33.60
CA GLU A 319 -42.50 -28.24 -33.45
C GLU A 319 -42.56 -28.80 -32.02
N VAL A 320 -41.40 -29.01 -31.40
CA VAL A 320 -41.31 -29.50 -30.01
C VAL A 320 -41.93 -28.48 -29.06
N VAL A 321 -41.56 -27.20 -29.14
CA VAL A 321 -42.13 -26.16 -28.27
C VAL A 321 -43.64 -26.05 -28.45
N ASN A 322 -44.14 -25.98 -29.69
CA ASN A 322 -45.57 -25.92 -29.96
C ASN A 322 -46.32 -27.13 -29.38
N SER A 323 -45.75 -28.34 -29.50
CA SER A 323 -46.34 -29.55 -28.92
C SER A 323 -46.40 -29.51 -27.39
N LEU A 324 -45.39 -28.89 -26.75
CA LEU A 324 -45.36 -28.74 -25.29
C LEU A 324 -46.37 -27.69 -24.80
N GLU A 325 -46.57 -26.60 -25.54
CA GLU A 325 -47.58 -25.57 -25.25
C GLU A 325 -49.03 -26.06 -25.33
N GLU A 326 -49.28 -27.17 -26.05
CA GLU A 326 -50.57 -27.85 -26.05
C GLU A 326 -50.78 -28.69 -24.76
N TRP A 327 -49.71 -29.17 -24.15
CA TRP A 327 -49.78 -30.10 -23.01
C TRP A 327 -49.63 -29.40 -21.65
N ALA A 328 -48.98 -28.24 -21.63
CA ALA A 328 -48.63 -27.50 -20.42
C ALA A 328 -49.20 -26.08 -20.42
N GLU A 329 -49.48 -25.57 -19.23
CA GLU A 329 -49.74 -24.15 -19.00
C GLU A 329 -48.44 -23.34 -19.03
N TRP A 330 -47.32 -23.95 -18.63
CA TRP A 330 -46.00 -23.35 -18.64
C TRP A 330 -44.94 -24.29 -19.22
N VAL A 331 -44.12 -23.75 -20.11
CA VAL A 331 -42.89 -24.36 -20.65
C VAL A 331 -41.71 -23.47 -20.25
N ILE A 332 -40.76 -24.04 -19.51
CA ILE A 332 -39.59 -23.34 -18.93
C ILE A 332 -38.30 -23.93 -19.48
#